data_AF-A0A7W1Q3D7-F1
#
_entry.id   AF-A0A7W1Q3D7-F1
#
_cell.length_a   1.000
_cell.length_b   1.000
_cell.length_c   1.000
_cell.angle_alpha   90.00
_cell.angle_beta   90.00
_cell.angle_gamma   90.00
#
_symmetry.space_group_name_H-M   'P 1'
#
loop_
_entity.id
_entity.type
_entity.pdbx_description
1 polymer ?
#
loop_
_entity_poly.entity_id
_entity_poly.type
_entity_poly.pdbx_seq_one_letter_code
_entity_poly.pdbx_strand_id
1 'polypeptide(L)'
;MYTLRSSDQVDDQIAHLPRDALAAFAEVRTVLEVAPWSGQSINDANPDAPIRSWTFGPDGRGVIYYLIQECERLVDLLDVLWAG
;
A
#
# COMPACT_ATOMS: atom_id res chain seq x y z
N MET A 1 13.85 -0.80 -8.52
CA MET A 1 12.98 0.15 -7.79
C MET A 1 11.67 0.26 -8.55
N TYR A 2 10.55 0.40 -7.84
CA TYR A 2 9.22 0.62 -8.41
C TYR A 2 8.83 2.09 -8.26
N THR A 3 7.99 2.58 -9.17
CA THR A 3 7.33 3.89 -9.04
C THR A 3 5.97 3.68 -8.38
N LEU A 4 5.61 4.55 -7.42
CA LEU A 4 4.28 4.55 -6.83
C LEU A 4 3.38 5.51 -7.60
N ARG A 5 2.17 5.08 -7.94
CA ARG A 5 1.11 5.93 -8.50
C ARG A 5 -0.11 5.86 -7.60
N SER A 6 -0.71 7.01 -7.36
CA SER A 6 -2.00 7.17 -6.67
C SER A 6 -2.98 7.89 -7.60
N SER A 7 -4.27 7.66 -7.37
CA SER A 7 -5.35 8.45 -7.95
C SER A 7 -5.73 9.60 -7.02
N ASP A 8 -6.49 10.58 -7.51
CA ASP A 8 -7.01 11.69 -6.70
C ASP A 8 -7.75 11.20 -5.44
N GLN A 9 -8.52 10.10 -5.57
CA GLN A 9 -9.19 9.47 -4.42
C GLN A 9 -8.21 8.98 -3.37
N VAL A 10 -7.11 8.35 -3.78
CA VAL A 10 -6.11 7.83 -2.85
C VAL A 10 -5.29 8.97 -2.24
N ASP A 11 -5.00 10.01 -3.00
CA ASP A 11 -4.34 11.21 -2.49
C ASP A 11 -5.20 11.89 -1.41
N ASP A 12 -6.51 11.97 -1.61
CA ASP A 12 -7.46 12.44 -0.59
C ASP A 12 -7.44 11.54 0.65
N GLN A 13 -7.44 10.22 0.51
CA GLN A 13 -7.33 9.29 1.65
C GLN A 13 -6.04 9.50 2.44
N ILE A 14 -4.91 9.66 1.74
CA ILE A 14 -3.60 9.92 2.35
C ILE A 14 -3.61 11.25 3.10
N ALA A 15 -4.23 12.28 2.54
CA ALA A 15 -4.36 13.60 3.19
C ALA A 15 -5.20 13.56 4.47
N HIS A 16 -6.13 12.61 4.59
CA HIS A 16 -6.97 12.42 5.78
C HIS A 16 -6.35 11.48 6.83
N LEU A 17 -5.17 10.91 6.57
CA LEU A 17 -4.47 10.11 7.57
C LEU A 17 -4.15 10.96 8.81
N PRO A 18 -4.42 10.44 10.03
CA PRO A 18 -4.03 11.14 11.23
C PRO A 18 -2.51 11.16 11.38
N ARG A 19 -2.02 12.14 12.16
CA ARG A 19 -0.59 12.43 12.27
C ARG A 19 0.25 11.23 12.72
N ASP A 20 -0.30 10.39 13.60
CA ASP A 20 0.33 9.18 14.13
C ASP A 20 0.44 8.05 13.10
N ALA A 21 -0.38 8.06 12.04
CA ALA A 21 -0.29 7.11 10.93
C ALA A 21 0.77 7.49 9.89
N LEU A 22 1.14 8.77 9.77
CA LEU A 22 1.97 9.30 8.67
C LEU A 22 3.36 8.68 8.61
N ALA A 23 4.00 8.46 9.77
CA ALA A 23 5.35 7.88 9.82
C ALA A 23 5.34 6.43 9.31
N ALA A 24 4.42 5.60 9.83
CA ALA A 24 4.29 4.22 9.41
C ALA A 24 3.85 4.11 7.94
N PHE A 25 2.99 5.00 7.45
CA PHE A 25 2.62 5.06 6.04
C PHE A 25 3.83 5.36 5.14
N ALA A 26 4.69 6.32 5.52
CA ALA A 26 5.91 6.66 4.78
C ALA A 26 6.92 5.49 4.73
N GLU A 27 7.04 4.72 5.81
CA GLU A 27 7.85 3.50 5.82
C GLU A 27 7.33 2.47 4.81
N VAL A 28 6.02 2.22 4.78
CA VAL A 28 5.44 1.28 3.81
C VAL A 28 5.65 1.76 2.37
N ARG A 29 5.49 3.06 2.09
CA ARG A 29 5.79 3.60 0.75
C ARG A 29 7.22 3.26 0.32
N THR A 30 8.19 3.45 1.23
CA THR A 30 9.60 3.12 0.96
C THR A 30 9.78 1.62 0.67
N VAL A 31 9.08 0.75 1.40
CA VAL A 31 9.10 -0.69 1.16
C VAL A 31 8.48 -1.04 -0.20
N LEU A 32 7.36 -0.43 -0.58
CA LEU A 32 6.70 -0.69 -1.87
C LEU A 32 7.57 -0.28 -3.08
N GLU A 33 8.43 0.72 -2.93
CA GLU A 33 9.41 1.11 -3.96
C GLU A 33 10.52 0.05 -4.15
N VAL A 34 10.80 -0.78 -3.14
CA VAL A 34 11.89 -1.76 -3.17
C VAL A 34 11.39 -3.18 -3.38
N ALA A 35 10.41 -3.61 -2.59
CA ALA A 35 9.94 -5.00 -2.47
C ALA A 35 8.40 -5.09 -2.29
N PRO A 36 7.59 -4.68 -3.28
CA PRO A 36 6.13 -4.73 -3.18
C PRO A 36 5.60 -6.18 -3.14
N TRP A 37 6.33 -7.16 -3.67
CA TRP A 37 6.00 -8.58 -3.57
C TRP A 37 6.17 -9.18 -2.17
N SER A 38 6.56 -8.39 -1.17
CA SER A 38 6.63 -8.84 0.23
C SER A 38 5.32 -8.67 1.00
N GLY A 39 4.32 -7.96 0.47
CA GLY A 39 3.00 -7.87 1.12
C GLY A 39 2.19 -9.16 1.08
N GLN A 40 0.96 -9.11 1.55
CA GLN A 40 0.04 -10.25 1.52
C GLN A 40 -0.79 -10.22 0.24
N SER A 41 -0.98 -11.36 -0.42
CA SER A 41 -1.97 -11.46 -1.50
C SER A 41 -3.37 -11.29 -0.90
N ILE A 42 -4.25 -10.54 -1.58
CA ILE A 42 -5.66 -10.48 -1.17
C ILE A 42 -6.45 -11.73 -1.59
N ASN A 43 -5.86 -12.57 -2.44
CA ASN A 43 -6.45 -13.80 -2.92
C ASN A 43 -5.70 -14.98 -2.30
N ASP A 44 -6.25 -15.55 -1.24
CA ASP A 44 -5.64 -16.69 -0.54
C ASP A 44 -5.44 -17.93 -1.45
N ALA A 45 -6.28 -18.08 -2.48
CA ALA A 45 -6.17 -19.16 -3.45
C ALA A 45 -5.09 -18.90 -4.51
N ASN A 46 -4.56 -17.67 -4.58
CA ASN A 46 -3.48 -17.28 -5.49
C ASN A 46 -2.47 -16.34 -4.80
N PRO A 47 -1.45 -16.91 -4.12
CA PRO A 47 -0.38 -16.15 -3.47
C PRO A 47 0.44 -15.25 -4.41
N ASP A 48 0.45 -15.58 -5.71
CA ASP A 48 1.16 -14.85 -6.75
C ASP A 48 0.30 -13.77 -7.42
N ALA A 49 -0.91 -13.51 -6.92
CA ALA A 49 -1.76 -12.45 -7.44
C ALA A 49 -1.08 -11.08 -7.23
N PRO A 50 -1.17 -10.18 -8.23
CA PRO A 50 -0.49 -8.89 -8.20
C PRO A 50 -1.21 -7.84 -7.32
N ILE A 51 -2.47 -8.08 -6.94
CA ILE A 51 -3.19 -7.24 -5.98
C ILE A 51 -2.89 -7.73 -4.57
N ARG A 52 -2.37 -6.83 -3.75
CA ARG A 52 -1.77 -7.16 -2.47
C ARG A 52 -2.13 -6.10 -1.42
N SER A 53 -1.95 -6.47 -0.16
CA SER A 53 -2.17 -5.59 0.98
C SER A 53 -0.94 -5.48 1.87
N TRP A 54 -0.86 -4.37 2.58
CA TRP A 54 0.15 -4.14 3.61
C TRP A 54 -0.48 -3.42 4.81
N THR A 55 -0.36 -3.99 6.00
CA THR A 55 -0.84 -3.38 7.25
C THR A 55 0.24 -2.53 7.89
N PHE A 56 -0.14 -1.38 8.46
CA PHE A 56 0.80 -0.41 9.03
C PHE A 56 0.23 0.31 10.24
N GLY A 57 1.09 1.05 10.93
CA GLY A 57 0.75 1.77 12.15
C GLY A 57 0.60 0.86 13.38
N PRO A 58 0.37 1.44 14.56
CA PRO A 58 0.17 0.69 15.79
C PRO A 58 -0.98 -0.31 15.65
N ASP A 59 -0.77 -1.53 16.13
CA ASP A 59 -1.74 -2.63 16.10
C ASP A 59 -2.27 -3.00 14.70
N GLY A 60 -1.61 -2.56 13.62
CA GLY A 60 -2.07 -2.82 12.24
C GLY A 60 -3.35 -2.07 11.86
N ARG A 61 -3.58 -0.89 12.43
CA ARG A 61 -4.79 -0.06 12.19
C ARG A 61 -4.86 0.55 10.79
N GLY A 62 -3.72 0.66 10.11
CA GLY A 62 -3.65 1.11 8.72
C GLY A 62 -3.59 -0.09 7.77
N VAL A 63 -4.22 0.03 6.60
CA VAL A 63 -4.02 -0.92 5.50
C VAL A 63 -3.92 -0.18 4.17
N ILE A 64 -2.97 -0.61 3.34
CA ILE A 64 -2.84 -0.20 1.94
C ILE A 64 -3.20 -1.39 1.07
N TYR A 65 -4.08 -1.19 0.10
CA TYR A 65 -4.29 -2.11 -1.02
C TYR A 65 -3.61 -1.56 -2.26
N TYR A 66 -2.90 -2.40 -2.99
CA TYR A 66 -2.14 -1.98 -4.16
C TYR A 66 -2.06 -3.06 -5.24
N LEU A 67 -1.85 -2.64 -6.49
CA LEU A 67 -1.62 -3.50 -7.64
C LEU A 67 -0.18 -3.35 -8.12
N ILE A 68 0.51 -4.48 -8.31
CA ILE A 68 1.86 -4.51 -8.90
C ILE A 68 1.75 -4.71 -10.41
N GLN A 69 2.32 -3.79 -11.18
CA GLN A 69 2.53 -3.94 -12.62
C GLN A 69 4.02 -4.21 -12.89
N GLU A 70 4.38 -5.49 -12.99
CA GLU A 70 5.78 -5.91 -13.03
C GLU A 70 6.54 -5.35 -14.24
N CYS A 71 5.93 -5.40 -15.43
CA CYS A 71 6.57 -4.96 -16.67
C CYS A 71 7.03 -3.50 -16.63
N GLU A 72 6.24 -2.64 -15.98
CA GLU A 72 6.50 -1.20 -15.88
C GLU A 72 7.21 -0.82 -14.58
N ARG A 73 7.42 -1.78 -13.68
CA ARG A 73 7.90 -1.54 -12.32
C ARG A 73 7.07 -0.45 -11.64
N LEU A 74 5.75 -0.59 -11.75
CA LEU A 74 4.78 0.34 -11.18
C LEU A 74 3.98 -0.34 -10.06
N VAL A 75 3.66 0.42 -9.03
CA VAL A 75 2.71 0.02 -7.99
C VAL A 75 1.61 1.07 -7.93
N ASP A 76 0.40 0.66 -8.27
CA ASP A 76 -0.80 1.47 -8.11
C ASP A 76 -1.34 1.30 -6.70
N LEU A 77 -1.42 2.38 -5.94
CA LEU A 77 -2.18 2.41 -4.70
C LEU A 77 -3.66 2.45 -5.08
N LEU A 78 -4.43 1.49 -4.56
CA LEU A 78 -5.85 1.32 -4.82
C LEU A 78 -6.70 1.94 -3.70
N ASP A 79 -6.32 1.69 -2.46
CA ASP A 79 -6.97 2.24 -1.26
C ASP A 79 -5.98 2.35 -0.10
N VAL A 80 -6.13 3.41 0.69
CA VAL A 80 -5.43 3.62 1.96
C VAL A 80 -6.48 3.84 3.05
N LEU A 81 -6.56 2.93 4.01
CA LEU A 81 -7.55 2.96 5.07
C LEU A 81 -6.89 3.07 6.44
N TRP A 82 -7.58 3.73 7.37
CA TRP A 82 -7.19 3.86 8.75
C TRP A 82 -8.37 3.57 9.68
N ALA A 83 -8.20 2.62 10.59
CA ALA A 83 -9.16 2.32 11.65
C ALA A 83 -8.84 3.18 12.89
N GLY A 84 -9.34 4.42 12.90
CA GLY A 84 -9.20 5.37 14.01
C GLY A 84 -10.40 6.28 14.16
#